data_AF-A0A661WZE1-F1
#
_entry.id   AF-A0A661WZE1-F1
#
_cell.length_a   1.000
_cell.length_b   1.000
_cell.length_c   1.000
_cell.angle_alpha   90.00
_cell.angle_beta   90.00
_cell.angle_gamma   90.00
#
_symmetry.space_group_name_H-M   'P 1'
#
loop_
_entity.id
_entity.type
_entity.pdbx_description
1 polymer ?
#
loop_
_entity_poly.entity_id
_entity_poly.type
_entity_poly.pdbx_seq_one_letter_code
_entity_poly.pdbx_strand_id
1 'polypeptide(L)'
;MSKEIVSPFEEELKESYLSYAMSVIVARALPDVRDGLKPVQRRILYTMKEVGNLPGSAFKKSARIVGEVMGKYHPHGDSPIYEALVRMAQDFSLRYPLVEGNGNFGSIDGDPPAAMRYTEVRLAPISMELLQDIEKETVPM
;
A
#
# COMPACT_ATOMS: atom_id res chain seq x y z
N MET A 1 36.42 -23.11 10.89
CA MET A 1 35.55 -24.29 10.73
C MET A 1 34.12 -23.81 10.81
N SER A 2 33.36 -23.87 9.72
CA SER A 2 31.91 -23.64 9.73
C SER A 2 31.27 -24.69 10.62
N LYS A 3 30.48 -24.26 11.60
CA LYS A 3 29.74 -25.14 12.49
C LYS A 3 28.56 -25.69 11.69
N GLU A 4 28.52 -27.00 11.45
CA GLU A 4 27.39 -27.65 10.79
C GLU A 4 26.23 -27.70 11.79
N ILE A 5 25.10 -27.10 11.44
CA ILE A 5 23.88 -27.09 12.27
C ILE A 5 22.94 -28.10 11.62
N VAL A 6 22.68 -29.21 12.33
CA VAL A 6 21.71 -30.23 11.89
C VAL A 6 20.36 -29.87 12.51
N SER A 7 19.39 -29.50 11.67
CA SER A 7 18.00 -29.22 12.08
C SER A 7 17.08 -30.36 11.61
N PRO A 8 16.24 -30.96 12.47
CA PRO A 8 15.25 -31.94 12.05
C PRO A 8 14.26 -31.35 11.04
N PHE A 9 14.00 -32.04 9.94
CA PHE A 9 13.12 -31.55 8.86
C PHE A 9 11.72 -31.13 9.36
N GLU A 10 11.13 -31.92 10.25
CA GLU A 10 9.79 -31.64 10.80
C GLU A 10 9.74 -30.35 11.62
N GLU A 11 10.81 -30.09 12.40
CA GLU A 11 10.94 -28.88 13.21
C GLU A 11 11.13 -27.65 12.32
N GLU A 12 12.05 -27.73 11.35
CA GLU A 12 12.29 -26.68 10.36
C GLU A 12 11.03 -26.33 9.56
N LEU A 13 10.29 -27.36 9.10
CA LEU A 13 9.05 -27.17 8.35
C LEU A 13 8.01 -26.42 9.20
N LYS A 14 7.86 -26.79 10.46
CA LYS A 14 6.92 -26.15 11.39
C LYS A 14 7.29 -24.71 11.67
N GLU A 15 8.57 -24.43 11.96
CA GLU A 15 9.05 -23.08 12.25
C GLU A 15 8.95 -22.16 11.04
N SER A 16 9.37 -22.62 9.86
CA SER A 16 9.27 -21.89 8.61
C SER A 16 7.82 -21.59 8.25
N TYR A 17 6.93 -22.59 8.38
CA TYR A 17 5.50 -22.40 8.11
C TYR A 17 4.86 -21.40 9.08
N LEU A 18 5.10 -21.55 10.39
CA LEU A 18 4.52 -20.67 11.40
C LEU A 18 5.02 -19.23 11.26
N SER A 19 6.32 -19.05 10.99
CA SER A 19 6.94 -17.75 10.77
C SER A 19 6.33 -17.04 9.55
N TYR A 20 6.18 -17.76 8.44
CA TYR A 20 5.54 -17.23 7.24
C TYR A 20 4.06 -16.87 7.50
N ALA A 21 3.28 -17.80 8.08
CA ALA A 21 1.88 -17.60 8.36
C ALA A 21 1.65 -16.36 9.26
N MET A 22 2.43 -16.23 10.33
CA MET A 22 2.37 -15.07 11.22
C MET A 22 2.70 -13.77 10.49
N SER A 23 3.76 -13.76 9.66
CA SER A 23 4.13 -12.58 8.88
C SER A 23 3.02 -12.14 7.91
N VAL A 24 2.32 -13.09 7.28
CA VAL A 24 1.25 -12.81 6.33
C VAL A 24 0.03 -12.23 7.04
N ILE A 25 -0.36 -12.82 8.17
CA ILE A 25 -1.53 -12.39 8.95
C ILE A 25 -1.31 -10.98 9.49
N VAL A 26 -0.16 -10.73 10.12
CA VAL A 26 0.11 -9.47 10.82
C VAL A 26 0.48 -8.33 9.87
N ALA A 27 1.30 -8.59 8.85
CA ALA A 27 1.94 -7.53 8.08
C ALA A 27 1.41 -7.38 6.64
N ARG A 28 0.41 -8.16 6.21
CA ARG A 28 -0.05 -8.14 4.81
C ARG A 28 -1.57 -8.20 4.64
N ALA A 29 -2.19 -9.27 5.12
CA ALA A 29 -3.53 -9.64 4.67
C ALA A 29 -4.65 -8.85 5.36
N LEU A 30 -4.53 -8.64 6.68
CA LEU A 30 -5.58 -8.07 7.51
C LEU A 30 -5.41 -6.55 7.71
N PRO A 31 -6.51 -5.78 7.74
CA PRO A 31 -6.47 -4.38 8.12
C PRO A 31 -6.30 -4.22 9.64
N ASP A 32 -5.81 -3.07 10.06
CA ASP A 32 -5.84 -2.67 11.47
C ASP A 32 -7.26 -2.20 11.83
N VAL A 33 -7.74 -2.55 13.02
CA VAL A 33 -9.12 -2.25 13.44
C VAL A 33 -9.35 -0.75 13.66
N ARG A 34 -8.28 0.01 13.94
CA ARG A 34 -8.34 1.42 14.33
C ARG A 34 -8.55 2.34 13.14
N ASP A 35 -7.91 2.03 12.02
CA ASP A 35 -7.97 2.83 10.80
C ASP A 35 -8.60 2.11 9.60
N GLY A 36 -8.82 0.79 9.70
CA GLY A 36 -9.37 -0.03 8.63
C GLY A 36 -8.42 -0.26 7.44
N LEU A 37 -7.15 0.13 7.54
CA LEU A 37 -6.19 0.08 6.45
C LEU A 37 -5.27 -1.14 6.54
N LYS A 38 -5.04 -1.79 5.40
CA LYS A 38 -3.95 -2.74 5.22
C LYS A 38 -2.60 -2.00 5.21
N PRO A 39 -1.50 -2.66 5.58
CA PRO A 39 -0.17 -2.03 5.62
C PRO A 39 0.25 -1.35 4.31
N VAL A 40 -0.06 -1.94 3.14
CA VAL A 40 0.27 -1.31 1.83
C VAL A 40 -0.52 -0.02 1.59
N GLN A 41 -1.79 0.03 1.98
CA GLN A 41 -2.65 1.21 1.80
C GLN A 41 -2.15 2.36 2.69
N ARG A 42 -1.83 2.06 3.96
CA ARG A 42 -1.25 3.04 4.90
C ARG A 42 0.05 3.64 4.36
N ARG A 43 0.96 2.79 3.87
CA ARG A 43 2.23 3.23 3.27
C ARG A 43 2.00 4.15 2.06
N ILE A 44 1.07 3.79 1.17
CA ILE A 44 0.73 4.63 0.01
C ILE A 44 0.23 6.01 0.44
N LEU A 45 -0.78 6.06 1.33
CA LEU A 45 -1.37 7.33 1.77
C LEU A 45 -0.34 8.22 2.50
N TYR A 46 0.46 7.60 3.37
CA TYR A 46 1.54 8.28 4.09
C TYR A 46 2.57 8.88 3.13
N THR A 47 3.09 8.08 2.20
CA THR A 47 4.06 8.56 1.20
C THR A 47 3.47 9.66 0.31
N MET A 48 2.20 9.55 -0.10
CA MET A 48 1.54 10.59 -0.88
C MET A 48 1.46 11.92 -0.11
N LYS A 49 1.18 11.92 1.19
CA LYS A 49 1.23 13.12 2.04
C LYS A 49 2.65 13.67 2.15
N GLU A 50 3.63 12.81 2.43
CA GLU A 50 5.03 13.19 2.60
C GLU A 50 5.61 13.88 1.36
N VAL A 51 5.30 13.39 0.16
CA VAL A 51 5.76 13.99 -1.09
C VAL A 51 4.88 15.15 -1.58
N GLY A 52 3.95 15.63 -0.74
CA GLY A 52 3.06 16.74 -1.04
C GLY A 52 2.10 16.48 -2.20
N ASN A 53 1.64 15.23 -2.39
CA ASN A 53 0.64 14.86 -3.40
C ASN A 53 -0.78 15.01 -2.83
N LEU A 54 -1.10 16.24 -2.42
CA LEU A 54 -2.27 16.59 -1.62
C LEU A 54 -3.52 16.83 -2.49
N PRO A 55 -4.72 16.89 -1.89
CA PRO A 55 -5.91 17.34 -2.59
C PRO A 55 -5.71 18.75 -3.18
N GLY A 56 -6.20 18.98 -4.39
CA GLY A 56 -6.06 20.27 -5.08
C GLY A 56 -4.69 20.52 -5.75
N SER A 57 -3.65 19.74 -5.45
CA SER A 57 -2.40 19.81 -6.20
C SER A 57 -2.55 19.23 -7.61
N ALA A 58 -1.58 19.50 -8.49
CA ALA A 58 -1.48 18.80 -9.76
C ALA A 58 -1.34 17.29 -9.52
N PHE A 59 -1.94 16.49 -10.41
CA PHE A 59 -1.78 15.04 -10.39
C PHE A 59 -0.30 14.67 -10.63
N LYS A 60 0.17 13.63 -9.94
CA LYS A 60 1.52 13.08 -10.13
C LYS A 60 1.45 11.71 -10.78
N LYS A 61 2.40 11.39 -11.67
CA LYS A 61 2.48 10.07 -12.31
C LYS A 61 2.46 8.95 -11.26
N SER A 62 1.61 7.94 -11.45
CA SER A 62 1.48 6.82 -10.50
C SER A 62 2.80 6.08 -10.30
N ALA A 63 3.57 5.90 -11.39
CA ALA A 63 4.91 5.32 -11.33
C ALA A 63 5.86 6.03 -10.34
N ARG A 64 5.74 7.35 -10.19
CA ARG A 64 6.53 8.11 -9.20
C ARG A 64 6.13 7.75 -7.78
N ILE A 65 4.82 7.71 -7.49
CA ILE A 65 4.32 7.38 -6.15
C ILE A 65 4.66 5.93 -5.78
N VAL A 66 4.45 4.99 -6.71
CA VAL A 66 4.80 3.57 -6.52
C VAL A 66 6.30 3.42 -6.23
N GLY A 67 7.17 4.12 -6.97
CA GLY A 67 8.61 4.10 -6.73
C GLY A 67 9.02 4.63 -5.36
N GLU A 68 8.41 5.73 -4.91
CA GLU A 68 8.68 6.30 -3.57
C GLU A 68 8.24 5.34 -2.45
N VAL A 69 7.05 4.75 -2.57
CA VAL A 69 6.54 3.78 -1.60
C VAL A 69 7.44 2.55 -1.53
N MET A 70 7.83 2.02 -2.69
CA MET A 70 8.71 0.86 -2.80
C MET A 70 10.11 1.14 -2.21
N GLY A 71 10.69 2.30 -2.54
CA GLY A 71 12.04 2.66 -2.12
C GLY A 71 12.18 2.97 -0.63
N LYS A 72 11.12 3.49 0.01
CA LYS A 72 11.18 3.93 1.41
C LYS A 72 10.48 2.99 2.40
N TYR A 73 9.32 2.45 2.04
CA TYR A 73 8.41 1.85 3.03
C TYR A 73 7.92 0.45 2.70
N HIS A 74 8.00 0.00 1.45
CA HIS A 74 7.41 -1.26 1.01
C HIS A 74 8.39 -2.09 0.18
N PRO A 75 9.22 -2.95 0.81
CA PRO A 75 10.28 -3.72 0.14
C PRO A 75 9.73 -4.95 -0.61
N HIS A 76 8.73 -4.72 -1.45
CA HIS A 76 8.11 -5.73 -2.33
C HIS A 76 7.94 -5.14 -3.73
N GLY A 77 7.43 -5.95 -4.66
CA GLY A 77 7.25 -5.54 -6.04
C GLY A 77 6.38 -4.28 -6.20
N ASP A 78 6.56 -3.61 -7.34
CA ASP A 78 5.78 -2.45 -7.76
C ASP A 78 4.32 -2.79 -8.07
N SER A 79 4.04 -3.95 -8.69
CA SER A 79 2.68 -4.36 -9.09
C SER A 79 1.69 -4.38 -7.91
N PRO A 80 1.97 -5.04 -6.76
CA PRO A 80 1.06 -5.01 -5.61
C PRO A 80 0.77 -3.62 -5.07
N ILE A 81 1.76 -2.71 -5.11
CA ILE A 81 1.58 -1.31 -4.68
C ILE A 81 0.66 -0.59 -5.67
N TYR A 82 0.90 -0.77 -6.96
CA TYR A 82 0.09 -0.14 -8.01
C TYR A 82 -1.35 -0.66 -8.00
N GLU A 83 -1.57 -1.97 -7.85
CA GLU A 83 -2.90 -2.57 -7.74
C GLU A 83 -3.67 -2.04 -6.52
N ALA A 84 -3.00 -1.90 -5.38
CA ALA A 84 -3.60 -1.29 -4.18
C ALA A 84 -3.96 0.19 -4.41
N LEU A 85 -3.07 0.94 -5.06
CA LEU A 85 -3.30 2.35 -5.43
C LEU A 85 -4.47 2.50 -6.40
N VAL A 86 -4.57 1.64 -7.42
CA VAL A 86 -5.69 1.62 -8.37
C VAL A 86 -7.00 1.35 -7.64
N ARG A 87 -7.07 0.33 -6.79
CA ARG A 87 -8.29 0.03 -6.02
C ARG A 87 -8.73 1.18 -5.13
N MET A 88 -7.78 1.94 -4.57
CA MET A 88 -8.09 3.13 -3.77
C MET A 88 -8.66 4.31 -4.58
N ALA A 89 -8.53 4.27 -5.90
CA ALA A 89 -9.07 5.25 -6.85
C ALA A 89 -10.35 4.82 -7.55
N GLN A 90 -10.78 3.56 -7.42
CA GLN A 90 -11.99 3.02 -8.04
C GLN A 90 -13.23 3.32 -7.19
N ASP A 91 -14.09 4.21 -7.66
CA ASP A 91 -15.37 4.59 -7.02
C ASP A 91 -16.42 3.47 -7.01
N PHE A 92 -16.35 2.54 -7.96
CA PHE A 92 -17.17 1.33 -7.97
C PHE A 92 -16.66 0.26 -6.99
N SER A 93 -15.41 0.35 -6.52
CA SER A 93 -14.85 -0.60 -5.54
C SER A 93 -14.89 -0.07 -4.10
N LEU A 94 -14.91 1.24 -3.90
CA LEU A 94 -14.93 1.88 -2.59
C LEU A 94 -16.07 2.88 -2.48
N ARG A 95 -16.80 2.84 -1.37
CA ARG A 95 -17.88 3.80 -1.09
C ARG A 95 -17.40 5.26 -1.14
N TYR A 96 -16.18 5.50 -0.66
CA TYR A 96 -15.47 6.78 -0.69
C TYR A 96 -13.99 6.52 -1.07
N PRO A 97 -13.57 6.83 -2.30
CA PRO A 97 -12.18 6.69 -2.72
C PRO A 97 -11.22 7.53 -1.87
N LEU A 98 -10.04 6.98 -1.59
CA LEU A 98 -8.97 7.63 -0.83
C LEU A 98 -7.93 8.30 -1.76
N VAL A 99 -7.96 7.94 -3.04
CA VAL A 99 -7.07 8.47 -4.07
C VAL A 99 -7.93 8.99 -5.21
N GLU A 100 -7.61 10.16 -5.73
CA GLU A 100 -8.16 10.64 -6.99
C GLU A 100 -7.23 10.22 -8.12
N GLY A 101 -7.82 9.66 -9.17
CA GLY A 101 -7.10 9.21 -10.36
C GLY A 101 -7.42 10.04 -11.61
N ASN A 102 -6.42 10.25 -12.46
CA ASN A 102 -6.55 10.73 -13.82
C ASN A 102 -6.04 9.68 -14.80
N GLY A 103 -6.89 9.23 -15.73
CA GLY A 103 -6.62 8.13 -16.67
C GLY A 103 -7.56 6.93 -16.48
N ASN A 104 -7.23 5.80 -17.10
CA ASN A 104 -8.02 4.58 -17.01
C ASN A 104 -7.62 3.75 -15.77
N PHE A 105 -8.52 3.65 -14.79
CA PHE A 105 -8.37 2.85 -13.57
C PHE A 105 -9.18 1.54 -13.60
N GLY A 106 -9.58 1.09 -14.79
CA GLY A 106 -10.39 -0.10 -14.99
C GLY A 106 -11.89 0.19 -14.91
N SER A 107 -12.69 -0.85 -15.16
CA SER A 107 -14.15 -0.76 -15.24
C SER A 107 -14.82 -1.89 -14.44
N ILE A 108 -16.14 -1.75 -14.22
CA ILE A 108 -16.96 -2.83 -13.66
C ILE A 108 -17.06 -4.04 -14.60
N ASP A 109 -16.84 -3.81 -15.90
CA ASP A 109 -16.85 -4.85 -16.95
C ASP A 109 -15.57 -5.71 -16.94
N GLY A 110 -14.61 -5.39 -16.06
CA GLY A 110 -13.39 -6.16 -15.87
C GLY A 110 -12.23 -5.70 -16.77
N ASP A 111 -12.36 -4.55 -17.46
CA ASP A 111 -11.25 -3.98 -18.19
C ASP A 111 -10.12 -3.62 -17.21
N PRO A 112 -8.87 -4.06 -17.48
CA PRO A 112 -7.78 -3.78 -16.58
C PRO A 112 -7.45 -2.27 -16.58
N PRO A 113 -6.93 -1.74 -15.45
CA PRO A 113 -6.39 -0.40 -15.43
C PRO A 113 -5.24 -0.26 -16.44
N ALA A 114 -5.03 0.96 -16.93
CA ALA A 114 -3.83 1.26 -17.69
C ALA A 114 -2.57 1.05 -16.83
N ALA A 115 -1.41 0.86 -17.46
CA ALA A 115 -0.15 0.74 -16.72
C ALA A 115 0.20 2.05 -15.97
N MET A 116 0.93 1.94 -14.86
CA MET A 116 1.27 3.06 -13.96
C MET A 116 2.03 4.23 -14.59
N ARG A 117 2.58 4.03 -15.79
CA ARG A 117 3.24 5.07 -16.60
C ARG A 117 2.25 6.04 -17.26
N TYR A 118 0.98 5.64 -17.41
CA TYR A 118 -0.07 6.45 -18.05
C TYR A 118 -0.93 7.19 -17.04
N THR A 119 -1.30 6.51 -15.96
CA THR A 119 -2.17 7.06 -14.92
C THR A 119 -1.46 8.08 -14.05
N GLU A 120 -2.21 9.02 -13.52
CA GLU A 120 -1.75 9.98 -12.52
C GLU A 120 -2.69 9.98 -11.32
N VAL A 121 -2.18 10.34 -10.15
CA VAL A 121 -2.93 10.30 -8.89
C VAL A 121 -2.60 11.47 -7.98
N ARG A 122 -3.53 11.78 -7.10
CA ARG A 122 -3.34 12.62 -5.90
C ARG A 122 -4.24 12.12 -4.76
N LEU A 123 -4.02 12.59 -3.53
CA LEU A 123 -4.90 12.24 -2.43
C LEU A 123 -6.31 12.80 -2.66
N ALA A 124 -7.33 12.00 -2.35
CA ALA A 124 -8.69 12.50 -2.23
C ALA A 124 -8.83 13.36 -0.96
N PRO A 125 -9.70 14.38 -0.94
CA PRO A 125 -9.91 15.22 0.24
C PRO A 125 -10.16 14.45 1.53
N ILE A 126 -10.96 13.38 1.49
CA ILE A 126 -11.29 12.55 2.67
C ILE A 126 -10.05 11.88 3.30
N SER A 127 -9.00 11.64 2.52
CA SER A 127 -7.76 11.05 3.04
C SER A 127 -7.00 11.98 3.96
N MET A 128 -7.26 13.29 3.90
CA MET A 128 -6.66 14.23 4.84
C MET A 128 -7.24 14.09 6.25
N GLU A 129 -8.49 13.66 6.38
CA GLU A 129 -9.09 13.36 7.69
C GLU A 129 -8.43 12.12 8.32
N LEU A 130 -8.05 11.13 7.51
CA LEU A 130 -7.31 9.95 7.99
C LEU A 130 -5.88 10.27 8.42
N LEU A 131 -5.27 11.29 7.82
CA LEU A 131 -3.87 11.67 8.06
C LEU A 131 -3.73 12.93 8.92
N GLN A 132 -4.83 13.37 9.53
CA GLN A 132 -4.89 14.56 10.34
C GLN A 132 -3.91 14.46 11.52
N ASP A 133 -3.20 15.56 11.79
CA ASP A 133 -2.33 15.72 12.95
C ASP A 133 -1.19 14.67 13.09
N ILE A 134 -0.87 13.93 12.03
CA ILE A 134 0.19 12.93 12.05
C ILE A 134 1.58 13.56 12.29
N GLU A 135 1.77 14.84 11.96
CA GLU A 135 2.98 15.60 12.26
C GLU A 135 3.11 16.03 13.73
N LYS A 136 2.07 15.84 14.55
CA LYS A 136 2.05 16.23 15.98
C LYS A 136 2.36 15.08 16.92
N GLU A 137 3.09 14.06 16.45
CA GLU A 137 3.47 12.87 17.23
C GLU A 137 2.26 12.13 17.84
N THR A 138 1.13 12.13 17.14
CA THR A 138 -0.13 11.55 17.60
C THR A 138 -0.18 10.01 17.52
N VAL A 139 0.76 9.41 16.79
CA VAL A 139 0.89 7.97 16.58
C VAL A 139 2.35 7.53 16.66
N PRO A 140 2.63 6.26 17.03
CA PRO A 140 3.98 5.70 16.93
C PRO A 140 4.48 5.68 15.48
N MET A 141 5.76 6.03 15.29
CA MET A 141 6.48 5.90 14.02
C MET A 141 7.05 4.50 13.82
#